data_AF-A0A0V1PRT3-F1
#
_entry.id   AF-A0A0V1PRT3-F1
#
_cell.length_a   1.000
_cell.length_b   1.000
_cell.length_c   1.000
_cell.angle_alpha   90.00
_cell.angle_beta   90.00
_cell.angle_gamma   90.00
#
_symmetry.space_group_name_H-M   'P 1'
#
loop_
_entity.id
_entity.type
_entity.pdbx_description
1 polymer ?
#
loop_
_entity_poly.entity_id
_entity_poly.type
_entity_poly.pdbx_seq_one_letter_code
_entity_poly.pdbx_strand_id
1 'polypeptide(L)'
;MANIDQRIDELLKWIKNTQDEKILPSTHSFISPKIVVKDMKNFGRGIRAASSIKKTEMLLRIPHSFLLNFNTVVRHISRHNESIKLQETYYTSIYVPYGEVPETQYTKIYSKLTMEEMLGLSSFQLLSLYICFEKQRGTSSFWKPFIDMLPETSDFDLAPLVWKVLEVDHHELLLKLLPNSTKKHMDKIYDRFQTDYNVVKNLLATKLQEISDDEKPNDFTDAVNSLVPIDLYLWSWMCINSRCLYMEIPQSKSAADNFTMAPYVDFLNHSCDDQCGLKIDGTGFQVYTTCSYNTDEQLFLSYGPHSNEFLLCEYGFTLPENKWNDLD
;
A
#
# COMPACT_ATOMS: atom_id res chain seq x y z
N MET A 1 18.56 -13.12 -0.56
CA MET A 1 17.42 -12.38 -1.14
C MET A 1 17.21 -12.89 -2.55
N ALA A 2 15.98 -13.21 -2.95
CA ALA A 2 15.68 -13.56 -4.33
C ALA A 2 16.10 -12.40 -5.26
N ASN A 3 16.62 -12.72 -6.45
CA ASN A 3 16.91 -11.72 -7.47
C ASN A 3 15.63 -10.90 -7.75
N ILE A 4 15.74 -9.57 -7.92
CA ILE A 4 14.61 -8.69 -8.24
C ILE A 4 13.83 -9.18 -9.47
N ASP A 5 14.54 -9.74 -10.46
CA ASP A 5 13.93 -10.33 -11.65
C ASP A 5 12.99 -11.49 -11.28
N GLN A 6 13.43 -12.35 -10.35
CA GLN A 6 12.61 -13.46 -9.86
C GLN A 6 11.35 -12.95 -9.13
N ARG A 7 11.48 -11.91 -8.30
CA ARG A 7 10.33 -11.32 -7.60
C ARG A 7 9.33 -10.68 -8.58
N ILE A 8 9.83 -10.07 -9.66
CA ILE A 8 9.00 -9.53 -10.74
C ILE A 8 8.26 -10.65 -11.46
N ASP A 9 8.94 -11.75 -11.80
CA ASP A 9 8.32 -12.91 -12.43
C ASP A 9 7.22 -13.52 -11.55
N GLU A 10 7.48 -13.65 -10.25
CA GLU A 10 6.51 -14.10 -9.26
C GLU A 10 5.30 -13.15 -9.18
N LEU A 11 5.54 -11.83 -9.18
CA LEU A 11 4.48 -10.81 -9.20
C LEU A 11 3.62 -10.92 -10.46
N LEU A 12 4.23 -10.97 -11.65
CA LEU A 12 3.56 -11.08 -12.94
C LEU A 12 2.70 -12.34 -13.03
N LYS A 13 3.22 -13.47 -12.55
CA LYS A 13 2.49 -14.74 -12.47
C LYS A 13 1.28 -14.63 -11.54
N TRP A 14 1.45 -13.98 -10.38
CA TRP A 14 0.39 -13.80 -9.40
C TRP A 14 -0.76 -12.93 -9.91
N ILE A 15 -0.48 -11.80 -10.56
CA ILE A 15 -1.50 -10.94 -11.19
C ILE A 15 -2.08 -11.52 -12.50
N LYS A 16 -1.64 -12.72 -12.91
CA LYS A 16 -2.06 -13.40 -14.16
C LYS A 16 -1.88 -12.50 -15.39
N ASN A 17 -0.70 -11.91 -15.52
CA ASN A 17 -0.38 -11.03 -16.65
C ASN A 17 -0.43 -11.79 -17.99
N THR A 18 -1.13 -11.22 -18.96
CA THR A 18 -1.31 -11.81 -20.31
C THR A 18 -0.42 -11.18 -21.38
N GLN A 19 0.09 -9.95 -21.15
CA GLN A 19 0.70 -9.09 -22.16
C GLN A 19 -0.18 -8.80 -23.41
N ASP A 20 -1.41 -9.30 -23.45
CA ASP A 20 -2.38 -9.03 -24.51
C ASP A 20 -3.45 -8.06 -24.00
N GLU A 21 -3.38 -6.81 -24.47
CA GLU A 21 -4.29 -5.75 -24.09
C GLU A 21 -5.77 -6.12 -24.33
N LYS A 22 -6.04 -6.95 -25.36
CA LYS A 22 -7.39 -7.33 -25.78
C LYS A 22 -8.05 -8.35 -24.86
N ILE A 23 -7.26 -9.09 -24.07
CA ILE A 23 -7.78 -10.03 -23.08
C ILE A 23 -8.23 -9.22 -21.87
N LEU A 24 -9.54 -8.96 -21.74
CA LEU A 24 -10.13 -8.07 -20.72
C LEU A 24 -10.91 -8.77 -19.57
N PRO A 25 -10.63 -10.02 -19.14
CA PRO A 25 -11.36 -10.58 -18.01
C PRO A 25 -10.92 -9.89 -16.71
N SER A 26 -11.85 -9.81 -15.73
CA SER A 26 -11.59 -9.29 -14.38
C SER A 26 -10.55 -10.09 -13.57
N THR A 27 -10.02 -11.16 -14.15
CA THR A 27 -9.09 -12.09 -13.53
C THR A 27 -7.68 -12.03 -14.10
N HIS A 28 -7.43 -11.24 -15.15
CA HIS A 28 -6.11 -11.15 -15.77
C HIS A 28 -5.67 -9.70 -15.92
N SER A 29 -4.42 -9.43 -15.54
CA SER A 29 -3.81 -8.14 -15.78
C SER A 29 -3.23 -8.03 -17.19
N PHE A 30 -2.97 -6.79 -17.56
CA PHE A 30 -2.15 -6.45 -18.71
C PHE A 30 -1.01 -5.57 -18.21
N ILE A 31 0.23 -5.98 -18.47
CA ILE A 31 1.42 -5.16 -18.34
C ILE A 31 2.05 -5.12 -19.74
N SER A 32 2.22 -3.92 -20.30
CA SER A 32 2.76 -3.74 -21.65
C SER A 32 4.17 -4.33 -21.73
N PRO A 33 4.49 -5.12 -22.78
CA PRO A 33 5.85 -5.62 -22.99
C PRO A 33 6.84 -4.49 -23.35
N LYS A 34 6.34 -3.26 -23.58
CA LYS A 34 7.16 -2.09 -23.85
C LYS A 34 7.67 -1.39 -22.60
N ILE A 35 7.31 -1.86 -21.41
CA ILE A 35 7.84 -1.32 -20.15
C ILE A 35 8.63 -2.37 -19.38
N VAL A 36 9.64 -1.92 -18.67
CA VAL A 36 10.49 -2.76 -17.83
C VAL A 36 10.78 -2.05 -16.52
N VAL A 37 10.75 -2.79 -15.41
CA VAL A 37 11.16 -2.29 -14.10
C VAL A 37 12.69 -2.37 -14.02
N LYS A 38 13.34 -1.27 -13.65
CA LYS A 38 14.79 -1.23 -13.39
C LYS A 38 15.05 -0.62 -12.02
N ASP A 39 16.10 -1.10 -11.37
CA ASP A 39 16.65 -0.46 -10.18
C ASP A 39 17.59 0.69 -10.58
N MET A 40 17.41 1.86 -9.97
CA MET A 40 18.11 3.09 -10.31
C MET A 40 18.81 3.65 -9.07
N LYS A 41 20.11 3.91 -9.21
CA LYS A 41 21.05 4.23 -8.12
C LYS A 41 20.63 5.35 -7.16
N ASN A 42 19.68 6.21 -7.53
CA ASN A 42 19.23 7.36 -6.72
C ASN A 42 17.71 7.44 -6.49
N PHE A 43 16.91 6.60 -7.14
CA PHE A 43 15.44 6.69 -7.11
C PHE A 43 14.79 5.34 -6.76
N GLY A 44 15.61 4.35 -6.42
CA GLY A 44 15.18 2.97 -6.27
C GLY A 44 14.61 2.42 -7.57
N ARG A 45 13.60 1.56 -7.43
CA ARG A 45 12.95 0.90 -8.56
C ARG A 45 12.07 1.88 -9.33
N GLY A 46 12.09 1.80 -10.66
CA GLY A 46 11.10 2.47 -11.48
C GLY A 46 10.95 1.92 -12.88
N ILE A 47 10.00 2.47 -13.64
CA ILE A 47 9.62 1.96 -14.97
C ILE A 47 10.36 2.72 -16.07
N ARG A 48 10.93 1.97 -17.03
CA ARG A 48 11.50 2.54 -18.26
C ARG A 48 10.88 1.91 -19.51
N ALA A 49 10.91 2.65 -20.60
CA ALA A 49 10.49 2.17 -21.91
C ALA A 49 11.50 1.15 -22.44
N ALA A 50 11.08 -0.11 -22.62
CA ALA A 50 11.87 -1.14 -23.29
C ALA A 50 11.90 -0.94 -24.82
N SER A 51 10.92 -0.21 -25.38
CA SER A 51 10.86 0.21 -26.77
C SER A 51 10.02 1.49 -26.89
N SER A 52 9.97 2.11 -28.07
CA SER A 52 9.18 3.34 -28.25
C SER A 52 7.68 3.15 -27.92
N ILE A 53 7.16 4.05 -27.09
CA ILE A 53 5.77 4.07 -26.64
C ILE A 53 5.10 5.32 -27.21
N LYS A 54 3.92 5.15 -27.80
CA LYS A 54 3.15 6.28 -28.35
C LYS A 54 2.35 6.96 -27.26
N LYS A 55 1.91 8.20 -27.52
CA LYS A 55 0.90 8.89 -26.72
C LYS A 55 -0.41 8.08 -26.74
N THR A 56 -1.18 8.11 -25.64
CA THR A 56 -2.44 7.40 -25.44
C THR A 56 -2.35 5.86 -25.49
N GLU A 57 -1.15 5.31 -25.32
CA GLU A 57 -0.96 3.86 -25.26
C GLU A 57 -1.23 3.37 -23.82
N MET A 58 -1.95 2.25 -23.67
CA MET A 58 -2.13 1.62 -22.37
C MET A 58 -0.81 0.99 -21.92
N LEU A 59 -0.35 1.39 -20.73
CA LEU A 59 0.85 0.81 -20.12
C LEU A 59 0.50 -0.44 -19.33
N LEU A 60 -0.58 -0.38 -18.56
CA LEU A 60 -1.01 -1.48 -17.72
C LEU A 60 -2.50 -1.38 -17.36
N ARG A 61 -3.05 -2.53 -16.97
CA ARG A 61 -4.37 -2.69 -16.34
C ARG A 61 -4.29 -3.72 -15.21
N ILE A 62 -4.64 -3.32 -14.00
CA ILE A 62 -4.71 -4.18 -12.82
C ILE A 62 -6.17 -4.40 -12.41
N PRO A 63 -6.69 -5.63 -12.47
CA PRO A 63 -8.06 -5.92 -12.06
C PRO A 63 -8.32 -5.66 -10.58
N HIS A 64 -9.58 -5.35 -10.23
CA HIS A 64 -10.03 -5.07 -8.86
C HIS A 64 -9.60 -6.12 -7.81
N SER A 65 -9.51 -7.39 -8.21
CA SER A 65 -9.10 -8.47 -7.29
C SER A 65 -7.63 -8.43 -6.88
N PHE A 66 -6.81 -7.63 -7.56
CA PHE A 66 -5.37 -7.45 -7.29
C PHE A 66 -5.04 -6.03 -6.80
N LEU A 67 -6.06 -5.20 -6.56
CA LEU A 67 -5.93 -3.87 -5.98
C LEU A 67 -6.09 -3.98 -4.46
N LEU A 68 -5.11 -3.56 -3.68
CA LEU A 68 -5.20 -3.63 -2.21
C LEU A 68 -5.84 -2.35 -1.67
N ASN A 69 -7.13 -2.43 -1.36
CA ASN A 69 -7.96 -1.38 -0.77
C ASN A 69 -8.89 -1.93 0.29
N PHE A 70 -9.64 -1.05 0.95
CA PHE A 70 -10.59 -1.40 2.02
C PHE A 70 -11.49 -2.59 1.64
N ASN A 71 -12.08 -2.58 0.44
CA ASN A 71 -13.02 -3.61 0.02
C ASN A 71 -12.38 -4.97 -0.17
N THR A 72 -11.21 -4.99 -0.81
CA THR A 72 -10.44 -6.24 -0.94
C THR A 72 -10.02 -6.78 0.43
N VAL A 73 -9.59 -5.92 1.35
CA VAL A 73 -9.21 -6.35 2.70
C VAL A 73 -10.39 -6.92 3.46
N VAL A 74 -11.53 -6.22 3.50
CA VAL A 74 -12.77 -6.72 4.12
C VAL A 74 -13.16 -8.07 3.53
N ARG A 75 -13.12 -8.21 2.20
CA ARG A 75 -13.47 -9.45 1.51
C ARG A 75 -12.52 -10.60 1.85
N HIS A 76 -11.22 -10.30 2.00
CA HIS A 76 -10.19 -11.25 2.40
C HIS A 76 -10.30 -11.66 3.87
N ILE A 77 -10.59 -10.74 4.79
CA ILE A 77 -10.79 -11.03 6.21
C ILE A 77 -12.07 -11.85 6.41
N SER A 78 -13.18 -11.42 5.78
CA SER A 78 -14.51 -12.02 5.97
C SER A 78 -14.58 -13.49 5.57
N ARG A 79 -13.65 -13.99 4.74
CA ARG A 79 -13.58 -15.44 4.43
C ARG A 79 -13.35 -16.30 5.68
N HIS A 80 -12.77 -15.71 6.74
CA HIS A 80 -12.41 -16.39 7.98
C HIS A 80 -13.52 -16.30 9.03
N ASN A 81 -14.54 -15.48 8.80
CA ASN A 81 -15.66 -15.31 9.72
C ASN A 81 -16.96 -15.74 9.04
N GLU A 82 -17.44 -16.93 9.39
CA GLU A 82 -18.63 -17.53 8.77
C GLU A 82 -19.91 -16.73 9.01
N SER A 83 -19.95 -15.89 10.05
CA SER A 83 -21.09 -15.02 10.36
C SER A 83 -21.26 -13.88 9.35
N ILE A 84 -20.20 -13.51 8.62
CA ILE A 84 -20.22 -12.41 7.66
C ILE A 84 -20.70 -12.91 6.29
N LYS A 85 -21.78 -12.33 5.79
CA LYS A 85 -22.32 -12.60 4.45
C LYS A 85 -22.29 -11.33 3.61
N LEU A 86 -21.25 -11.21 2.78
CA LEU A 86 -21.12 -10.10 1.83
C LEU A 86 -21.99 -10.36 0.60
N GLN A 87 -22.92 -9.45 0.30
CA GLN A 87 -23.87 -9.60 -0.81
C GLN A 87 -23.63 -8.57 -1.91
N GLU A 88 -22.97 -7.47 -1.58
CA GLU A 88 -22.80 -6.34 -2.45
C GLU A 88 -21.82 -6.63 -3.58
N THR A 89 -22.09 -6.06 -4.76
CA THR A 89 -21.36 -6.38 -6.00
C THR A 89 -19.88 -6.03 -5.93
N TYR A 90 -19.54 -4.93 -5.26
CA TYR A 90 -18.15 -4.51 -5.05
C TYR A 90 -17.37 -5.45 -4.11
N TYR A 91 -18.03 -6.32 -3.33
CA TYR A 91 -17.37 -7.40 -2.57
C TYR A 91 -17.39 -8.73 -3.32
N THR A 92 -18.54 -9.09 -3.90
CA THR A 92 -18.75 -10.40 -4.55
C THR A 92 -17.99 -10.54 -5.86
N SER A 93 -17.65 -9.43 -6.52
CA SER A 93 -16.78 -9.40 -7.71
C SER A 93 -15.29 -9.55 -7.40
N ILE A 94 -14.87 -9.44 -6.13
CA ILE A 94 -13.48 -9.61 -5.72
C ILE A 94 -13.20 -11.11 -5.56
N TYR A 95 -12.27 -11.60 -6.37
CA TYR A 95 -11.75 -12.96 -6.24
C TYR A 95 -10.88 -13.09 -4.99
N VAL A 96 -11.18 -14.10 -4.19
CA VAL A 96 -10.34 -14.54 -3.07
C VAL A 96 -10.03 -16.03 -3.28
N PRO A 97 -8.76 -16.47 -3.18
CA PRO A 97 -8.40 -17.86 -3.47
C PRO A 97 -9.17 -18.86 -2.61
N TYR A 98 -9.79 -19.83 -3.27
CA TYR A 98 -10.39 -21.01 -2.65
C TYR A 98 -9.28 -21.98 -2.25
N GLY A 99 -9.21 -22.35 -0.97
CA GLY A 99 -8.22 -23.27 -0.45
C GLY A 99 -8.21 -23.28 1.08
N GLU A 100 -7.69 -24.37 1.64
CA GLU A 100 -7.42 -24.46 3.08
C GLU A 100 -6.44 -23.35 3.47
N VAL A 101 -6.80 -22.58 4.48
CA VAL A 101 -5.90 -21.60 5.08
C VAL A 101 -5.41 -22.20 6.39
N PRO A 102 -4.09 -22.30 6.59
CA PRO A 102 -3.55 -22.76 7.86
C PRO A 102 -4.14 -21.95 9.01
N GLU A 103 -4.62 -22.64 10.04
CA GLU A 103 -5.08 -21.97 11.25
C GLU A 103 -3.85 -21.37 11.96
N THR A 104 -3.82 -20.05 12.05
CA THR A 104 -2.78 -19.26 12.69
C THR A 104 -3.42 -18.27 13.67
N GLN A 105 -2.61 -17.62 14.50
CA GLN A 105 -3.09 -16.52 15.35
C GLN A 105 -3.80 -15.42 14.54
N TYR A 106 -3.33 -15.12 13.33
CA TYR A 106 -3.91 -14.12 12.44
C TYR A 106 -5.30 -14.52 11.94
N THR A 107 -5.48 -15.78 11.51
CA THR A 107 -6.78 -16.26 11.04
C THR A 107 -7.79 -16.39 12.18
N LYS A 108 -7.33 -16.71 13.40
CA LYS A 108 -8.18 -16.69 14.60
C LYS A 108 -8.70 -15.28 14.87
N ILE A 109 -7.84 -14.27 14.81
CA ILE A 109 -8.25 -12.86 14.96
C ILE A 109 -9.22 -12.47 13.84
N TYR A 110 -8.91 -12.78 12.58
CA TYR A 110 -9.82 -12.52 11.45
C TYR A 110 -11.19 -13.17 11.63
N SER A 111 -11.27 -14.37 12.22
CA SER A 111 -12.54 -15.05 12.48
C SER A 111 -13.41 -14.35 13.52
N LYS A 112 -12.82 -13.48 14.36
CA LYS A 112 -13.51 -12.74 15.43
C LYS A 112 -13.80 -11.28 15.06
N LEU A 113 -13.23 -10.76 13.97
CA LEU A 113 -13.53 -9.42 13.49
C LEU A 113 -14.96 -9.38 12.91
N THR A 114 -15.78 -8.49 13.43
CA THR A 114 -17.14 -8.25 12.93
C THR A 114 -17.15 -7.24 11.77
N MET A 115 -18.23 -7.21 11.00
CA MET A 115 -18.39 -6.16 9.97
C MET A 115 -18.48 -4.75 10.57
N GLU A 116 -19.13 -4.60 11.71
CA GLU A 116 -19.25 -3.29 12.38
C GLU A 116 -17.87 -2.75 12.76
N GLU A 117 -17.01 -3.60 13.35
CA GLU A 117 -15.64 -3.22 13.71
C GLU A 117 -14.81 -2.87 12.48
N MET A 118 -14.85 -3.68 11.42
CA MET A 118 -14.11 -3.38 10.20
C MET A 118 -14.58 -2.08 9.55
N LEU A 119 -15.89 -1.84 9.46
CA LEU A 119 -16.47 -0.59 8.95
C LEU A 119 -16.21 0.60 9.90
N GLY A 120 -15.88 0.35 11.16
CA GLY A 120 -15.50 1.35 12.15
C GLY A 120 -14.10 1.93 11.94
N LEU A 121 -13.21 1.16 11.30
CA LEU A 121 -11.82 1.56 11.04
C LEU A 121 -11.69 2.47 9.81
N SER A 122 -10.68 3.34 9.83
CA SER A 122 -10.21 4.01 8.61
C SER A 122 -9.54 3.00 7.66
N SER A 123 -9.42 3.35 6.39
CA SER A 123 -8.68 2.55 5.41
C SER A 123 -7.22 2.36 5.83
N PHE A 124 -6.57 3.40 6.39
CA PHE A 124 -5.20 3.28 6.91
C PHE A 124 -5.08 2.29 8.06
N GLN A 125 -6.01 2.31 9.01
CA GLN A 125 -5.99 1.41 10.16
C GLN A 125 -6.19 -0.05 9.73
N LEU A 126 -7.20 -0.30 8.89
CA LEU A 126 -7.52 -1.66 8.43
C LEU A 126 -6.42 -2.23 7.54
N LEU A 127 -5.91 -1.46 6.57
CA LEU A 127 -4.86 -1.93 5.67
C LEU A 127 -3.53 -2.12 6.40
N SER A 128 -3.18 -1.24 7.36
CA SER A 128 -1.94 -1.40 8.12
C SER A 128 -1.94 -2.67 8.95
N LEU A 129 -3.06 -2.95 9.65
CA LEU A 129 -3.26 -4.21 10.36
C LEU A 129 -3.13 -5.41 9.40
N TYR A 130 -3.85 -5.35 8.28
CA TYR A 130 -3.89 -6.45 7.33
C TYR A 130 -2.53 -6.76 6.72
N ILE A 131 -1.78 -5.73 6.28
CA ILE A 131 -0.44 -5.89 5.71
C ILE A 131 0.54 -6.43 6.76
N CYS A 132 0.49 -5.98 8.02
CA CYS A 132 1.32 -6.54 9.10
C CYS A 132 1.12 -8.06 9.25
N PHE A 133 -0.14 -8.52 9.24
CA PHE A 133 -0.47 -9.94 9.36
C PHE A 133 -0.05 -10.72 8.11
N GLU A 134 -0.39 -10.21 6.93
CA GLU A 134 -0.08 -10.88 5.66
C GLU A 134 1.44 -10.92 5.39
N LYS A 135 2.22 -9.92 5.83
CA LYS A 135 3.68 -9.96 5.79
C LYS A 135 4.24 -11.12 6.62
N GLN A 136 3.76 -11.28 7.85
CA GLN A 136 4.21 -12.34 8.77
C GLN A 136 3.74 -13.74 8.35
N ARG A 137 2.58 -13.84 7.67
CA ARG A 137 2.10 -15.12 7.11
C ARG A 137 2.99 -15.67 5.99
N GLY A 138 3.84 -14.85 5.40
CA GLY A 138 4.81 -15.27 4.39
C GLY A 138 4.14 -16.02 3.24
N THR A 139 4.61 -17.23 2.93
CA THR A 139 4.11 -18.04 1.80
C THR A 139 2.63 -18.41 1.88
N SER A 140 2.02 -18.29 3.07
CA SER A 140 0.59 -18.53 3.28
C SER A 140 -0.27 -17.30 3.01
N SER A 141 0.34 -16.16 2.65
CA SER A 141 -0.37 -14.95 2.23
C SER A 141 -0.64 -14.97 0.73
N PHE A 142 -1.88 -14.65 0.35
CA PHE A 142 -2.21 -14.39 -1.06
C PHE A 142 -1.46 -13.17 -1.59
N TRP A 143 -1.26 -12.15 -0.75
CA TRP A 143 -0.65 -10.89 -1.13
C TRP A 143 0.87 -10.91 -1.09
N LYS A 144 1.49 -12.06 -0.75
CA LYS A 144 2.95 -12.19 -0.66
C LYS A 144 3.68 -11.63 -1.88
N PRO A 145 3.32 -11.93 -3.14
CA PRO A 145 4.09 -11.41 -4.29
C PRO A 145 4.07 -9.88 -4.38
N PHE A 146 2.97 -9.23 -3.98
CA PHE A 146 2.88 -7.77 -3.94
C PHE A 146 3.58 -7.17 -2.72
N ILE A 147 3.37 -7.72 -1.53
CA ILE A 147 4.05 -7.33 -0.29
C ILE A 147 5.57 -7.52 -0.41
N ASP A 148 5.96 -8.61 -1.08
CA ASP A 148 7.25 -8.91 -1.70
C ASP A 148 7.89 -7.69 -2.35
N MET A 149 7.11 -6.89 -3.07
CA MET A 149 7.60 -5.80 -3.89
C MET A 149 7.49 -4.42 -3.23
N LEU A 150 6.94 -4.31 -2.03
CA LEU A 150 6.94 -3.04 -1.30
C LEU A 150 8.38 -2.61 -0.91
N PRO A 151 8.60 -1.33 -0.57
CA PRO A 151 9.88 -0.82 -0.10
C PRO A 151 10.32 -1.54 1.17
N GLU A 152 11.61 -1.51 1.43
CA GLU A 152 12.15 -1.85 2.76
C GLU A 152 12.12 -0.60 3.65
N THR A 153 12.22 -0.78 4.97
CA THR A 153 12.24 0.37 5.91
C THR A 153 13.36 1.36 5.58
N SER A 154 14.51 0.86 5.09
CA SER A 154 15.65 1.69 4.66
C SER A 154 15.35 2.61 3.47
N ASP A 155 14.35 2.27 2.64
CA ASP A 155 13.92 3.16 1.56
C ASP A 155 13.24 4.44 2.10
N PHE A 156 12.88 4.44 3.39
CA PHE A 156 12.27 5.58 4.09
C PHE A 156 13.22 6.26 5.07
N ASP A 157 14.53 6.02 4.98
CA ASP A 157 15.54 6.57 5.91
C ASP A 157 15.62 8.10 5.92
N LEU A 158 15.05 8.78 4.93
CA LEU A 158 14.95 10.24 4.90
C LEU A 158 13.64 10.78 5.49
N ALA A 159 12.66 9.91 5.78
CA ALA A 159 11.35 10.34 6.27
C ALA A 159 11.42 10.74 7.76
N PRO A 160 11.05 11.99 8.13
CA PRO A 160 11.10 12.44 9.51
C PRO A 160 10.30 11.60 10.51
N LEU A 161 9.18 11.01 10.05
CA LEU A 161 8.39 10.10 10.87
C LEU A 161 9.19 8.87 11.30
N VAL A 162 10.01 8.31 10.42
CA VAL A 162 10.85 7.13 10.70
C VAL A 162 11.87 7.45 11.76
N TRP A 163 12.51 8.62 11.68
CA TRP A 163 13.47 9.05 12.69
C TRP A 163 12.84 9.15 14.08
N LYS A 164 11.63 9.70 14.15
CA LYS A 164 10.91 9.93 15.41
C LYS A 164 10.35 8.64 16.01
N VAL A 165 9.81 7.74 15.19
CA VAL A 165 9.17 6.50 15.67
C VAL A 165 10.19 5.42 16.01
N LEU A 166 11.26 5.28 15.22
CA LEU A 166 12.30 4.28 15.46
C LEU A 166 13.45 4.78 16.34
N GLU A 167 13.40 6.07 16.74
CA GLU A 167 14.43 6.70 17.56
C GLU A 167 15.85 6.48 17.01
N VAL A 168 16.02 6.64 15.70
CA VAL A 168 17.30 6.39 15.00
C VAL A 168 18.44 7.23 15.59
N ASP A 169 19.69 6.86 15.26
CA ASP A 169 20.87 7.59 15.71
C ASP A 169 20.75 9.09 15.41
N HIS A 170 20.96 9.90 16.44
CA HIS A 170 20.86 11.37 16.37
C HIS A 170 19.48 11.92 15.96
N HIS A 171 18.38 11.15 16.11
CA HIS A 171 17.03 11.60 15.72
C HIS A 171 16.65 12.97 16.32
N GLU A 172 16.98 13.26 17.59
CA GLU A 172 16.70 14.56 18.21
C GLU A 172 17.35 15.73 17.43
N LEU A 173 18.59 15.54 16.96
CA LEU A 173 19.30 16.53 16.16
C LEU A 173 18.67 16.66 14.78
N LEU A 174 18.37 15.53 14.11
CA LEU A 174 17.70 15.52 12.81
C LEU A 174 16.36 16.27 12.85
N LEU A 175 15.53 15.99 13.86
CA LEU A 175 14.24 16.65 14.06
C LEU A 175 14.39 18.15 14.39
N LYS A 176 15.47 18.55 15.08
CA LYS A 176 15.79 19.95 15.37
C LYS A 176 16.25 20.72 14.13
N LEU A 177 16.85 20.05 13.15
CA LEU A 177 17.32 20.65 11.90
C LEU A 177 16.21 20.83 10.87
N LEU A 178 15.03 20.24 11.08
CA LEU A 178 13.88 20.45 10.20
C LEU A 178 13.44 21.93 10.19
N PRO A 179 13.12 22.49 9.02
CA PRO A 179 12.41 23.76 8.94
C PRO A 179 11.12 23.73 9.76
N ASN A 180 10.68 24.90 10.26
CA ASN A 180 9.52 24.99 11.14
C ASN A 180 8.23 24.45 10.51
N SER A 181 8.02 24.68 9.21
CA SER A 181 6.85 24.19 8.48
C SER A 181 6.88 22.66 8.36
N THR A 182 8.02 22.10 7.96
CA THR A 182 8.26 20.65 7.91
C THR A 182 8.09 19.98 9.26
N LYS A 183 8.57 20.60 10.34
CA LYS A 183 8.37 20.08 11.69
C LYS A 183 6.89 20.04 12.06
N LYS A 184 6.12 21.10 11.80
CA LYS A 184 4.66 21.12 12.06
C LYS A 184 3.92 20.05 11.26
N HIS A 185 4.33 19.83 10.00
CA HIS A 185 3.75 18.79 9.16
C HIS A 185 4.07 17.39 9.71
N MET A 186 5.34 17.13 10.01
CA MET A 186 5.80 15.89 10.63
C MET A 186 5.05 15.61 11.95
N ASP A 187 4.84 16.62 12.79
CA ASP A 187 4.10 16.46 14.05
C ASP A 187 2.64 16.03 13.78
N LYS A 188 1.96 16.60 12.78
CA LYS A 188 0.60 16.15 12.38
C LYS A 188 0.59 14.70 11.89
N ILE A 189 1.57 14.32 11.08
CA ILE A 189 1.72 12.95 10.56
C ILE A 189 1.99 11.97 11.72
N TYR A 190 2.84 12.36 12.66
CA TYR A 190 3.13 11.58 13.86
C TYR A 190 1.87 11.38 14.72
N ASP A 191 1.08 12.43 14.94
CA ASP A 191 -0.18 12.34 15.69
C ASP A 191 -1.19 11.41 14.99
N ARG A 192 -1.27 11.47 13.65
CA ARG A 192 -2.09 10.54 12.84
C ARG A 192 -1.62 9.10 13.00
N PHE A 193 -0.32 8.85 12.84
CA PHE A 193 0.28 7.53 13.02
C PHE A 193 0.02 6.96 14.42
N GLN A 194 0.24 7.74 15.48
CA GLN A 194 0.00 7.31 16.85
C GLN A 194 -1.48 6.97 17.09
N THR A 195 -2.38 7.79 16.56
CA THR A 195 -3.82 7.57 16.66
C THR A 195 -4.20 6.24 16.00
N ASP A 196 -3.78 6.02 14.76
CA ASP A 196 -4.06 4.79 14.02
C ASP A 196 -3.49 3.55 14.70
N TYR A 197 -2.22 3.64 15.16
CA TYR A 197 -1.56 2.53 15.84
C TYR A 197 -2.25 2.16 17.15
N ASN A 198 -2.66 3.15 17.94
CA ASN A 198 -3.38 2.90 19.19
C ASN A 198 -4.78 2.29 18.94
N VAL A 199 -5.51 2.74 17.91
CA VAL A 199 -6.79 2.12 17.53
C VAL A 199 -6.61 0.65 17.17
N VAL A 200 -5.59 0.33 16.37
CA VAL A 200 -5.29 -1.07 15.99
C VAL A 200 -4.88 -1.91 17.19
N LYS A 201 -4.00 -1.41 18.06
CA LYS A 201 -3.60 -2.12 19.30
C LYS A 201 -4.79 -2.43 20.20
N ASN A 202 -5.68 -1.44 20.40
CA ASN A 202 -6.87 -1.62 21.23
C ASN A 202 -7.83 -2.65 20.65
N LEU A 203 -8.06 -2.62 19.33
CA LEU A 203 -8.86 -3.64 18.64
C LEU A 203 -8.26 -5.04 18.85
N LEU A 204 -6.94 -5.18 18.68
CA LEU A 204 -6.27 -6.47 18.85
C LEU A 204 -6.33 -6.98 20.29
N ALA A 205 -6.15 -6.12 21.29
CA ALA A 205 -6.31 -6.49 22.71
C ALA A 205 -7.72 -7.03 22.98
N THR A 206 -8.75 -6.36 22.46
CA THR A 206 -10.15 -6.83 22.56
C THR A 206 -10.33 -8.19 21.90
N LYS A 207 -9.82 -8.38 20.67
CA LYS A 207 -9.95 -9.68 19.98
C LYS A 207 -9.18 -10.80 20.67
N LEU A 208 -8.03 -10.51 21.28
CA LEU A 208 -7.29 -11.50 22.06
C LEU A 208 -8.06 -11.91 23.33
N GLN A 209 -8.70 -10.96 24.03
CA GLN A 209 -9.57 -11.28 25.16
C GLN A 209 -10.75 -12.18 24.74
N GLU A 210 -11.37 -11.92 23.59
CA GLU A 210 -12.47 -12.75 23.04
C GLU A 210 -12.02 -14.15 22.58
N ILE A 211 -10.71 -14.36 22.40
CA ILE A 211 -10.13 -15.65 21.99
C ILE A 211 -9.66 -16.45 23.22
N SER A 212 -9.22 -15.77 24.29
CA SER A 212 -8.68 -16.46 25.48
C SER A 212 -9.75 -17.13 26.35
N ASP A 213 -11.04 -16.81 26.16
CA ASP A 213 -12.19 -17.31 26.95
C ASP A 213 -12.04 -17.12 28.49
N ASP A 214 -11.06 -16.32 28.93
CA ASP A 214 -10.83 -15.95 30.33
C ASP A 214 -11.78 -14.82 30.76
N GLU A 215 -12.42 -14.98 31.93
CA GLU A 215 -13.33 -13.95 32.49
C GLU A 215 -12.60 -12.73 33.05
N LYS A 216 -11.28 -12.81 33.28
CA LYS A 216 -10.47 -11.70 33.81
C LYS A 216 -9.77 -10.96 32.68
N PRO A 217 -9.70 -9.61 32.75
CA PRO A 217 -8.87 -8.83 31.85
C PRO A 217 -7.41 -9.28 31.98
N ASN A 218 -6.87 -9.86 30.91
CA ASN A 218 -5.46 -10.18 30.82
C ASN A 218 -4.71 -9.00 30.19
N ASP A 219 -3.48 -8.75 30.65
CA ASP A 219 -2.62 -7.80 29.95
C ASP A 219 -2.10 -8.45 28.67
N PHE A 220 -2.64 -8.03 27.53
CA PHE A 220 -2.24 -8.52 26.21
C PHE A 220 -1.14 -7.68 25.55
N THR A 221 -0.51 -6.74 26.28
CA THR A 221 0.46 -5.80 25.69
C THR A 221 1.55 -6.51 24.88
N ASP A 222 2.18 -7.54 25.44
CA ASP A 222 3.26 -8.28 24.76
C ASP A 222 2.75 -9.08 23.55
N ALA A 223 1.55 -9.65 23.65
CA ALA A 223 0.92 -10.38 22.55
C ALA A 223 0.54 -9.45 21.40
N VAL A 224 -0.02 -8.27 21.70
CA VAL A 224 -0.32 -7.23 20.71
C VAL A 224 0.96 -6.72 20.06
N ASN A 225 2.00 -6.42 20.84
CA ASN A 225 3.29 -5.99 20.33
C ASN A 225 3.97 -7.05 19.45
N SER A 226 3.71 -8.35 19.71
CA SER A 226 4.19 -9.43 18.85
C SER A 226 3.41 -9.55 17.53
N LEU A 227 2.12 -9.21 17.54
CA LEU A 227 1.25 -9.26 16.36
C LEU A 227 1.46 -8.05 15.42
N VAL A 228 1.66 -6.87 15.99
CA VAL A 228 1.93 -5.62 15.27
C VAL A 228 3.09 -4.86 15.93
N PRO A 229 4.34 -5.36 15.81
CA PRO A 229 5.51 -4.62 16.25
C PRO A 229 5.53 -3.20 15.67
N ILE A 230 5.99 -2.21 16.44
CA ILE A 230 5.91 -0.80 16.04
C ILE A 230 6.66 -0.50 14.74
N ASP A 231 7.80 -1.17 14.53
CA ASP A 231 8.61 -1.08 13.31
C ASP A 231 7.90 -1.68 12.10
N LEU A 232 7.25 -2.83 12.27
CA LEU A 232 6.43 -3.45 11.23
C LEU A 232 5.18 -2.61 10.90
N TYR A 233 4.53 -2.06 11.92
CA TYR A 233 3.36 -1.19 11.74
C TYR A 233 3.74 0.12 11.05
N LEU A 234 4.85 0.75 11.45
CA LEU A 234 5.43 1.90 10.78
C LEU A 234 5.74 1.61 9.32
N TRP A 235 6.43 0.50 9.04
CA TRP A 235 6.73 0.08 7.67
C TRP A 235 5.47 -0.06 6.82
N SER A 236 4.44 -0.75 7.36
CA SER A 236 3.17 -0.92 6.66
C SER A 236 2.48 0.41 6.40
N TRP A 237 2.43 1.28 7.40
CA TRP A 237 1.79 2.59 7.31
C TRP A 237 2.50 3.49 6.28
N MET A 238 3.85 3.51 6.28
CA MET A 238 4.67 4.24 5.30
C MET A 238 4.50 3.69 3.89
N CYS A 239 4.39 2.36 3.71
CA CYS A 239 4.11 1.76 2.41
C CYS A 239 2.76 2.22 1.86
N ILE A 240 1.71 2.26 2.70
CA ILE A 240 0.40 2.77 2.29
C ILE A 240 0.51 4.25 1.92
N ASN A 241 1.08 5.05 2.83
CA ASN A 241 1.16 6.50 2.68
C ASN A 241 1.88 6.94 1.40
N SER A 242 2.98 6.27 1.07
CA SER A 242 3.83 6.61 -0.07
C SER A 242 3.44 5.96 -1.40
N ARG A 243 2.54 4.95 -1.40
CA ARG A 243 2.24 4.15 -2.61
C ARG A 243 0.76 3.99 -2.93
N CYS A 244 -0.13 4.49 -2.07
CA CYS A 244 -1.54 4.49 -2.39
C CYS A 244 -1.86 5.49 -3.50
N LEU A 245 -2.91 5.17 -4.25
CA LEU A 245 -3.44 5.96 -5.35
C LEU A 245 -4.90 6.24 -5.04
N TYR A 246 -5.37 7.44 -5.38
CA TYR A 246 -6.77 7.77 -5.19
C TYR A 246 -7.68 6.83 -5.97
N MET A 247 -8.66 6.27 -5.29
CA MET A 247 -9.73 5.45 -5.86
C MET A 247 -10.94 5.57 -4.95
N GLU A 248 -12.10 5.91 -5.50
CA GLU A 248 -13.33 5.97 -4.72
C GLU A 248 -13.70 4.58 -4.19
N ILE A 249 -13.92 4.51 -2.88
CA ILE A 249 -14.36 3.32 -2.16
C ILE A 249 -15.82 3.55 -1.75
N PRO A 250 -16.78 2.72 -2.20
CA PRO A 250 -18.21 2.98 -1.96
C PRO A 250 -18.65 3.13 -0.49
N GLN A 251 -17.90 2.54 0.45
CA GLN A 251 -18.15 2.55 1.90
C GLN A 251 -17.45 3.69 2.61
N SER A 252 -16.64 4.44 1.87
CA SER A 252 -15.78 5.47 2.42
C SER A 252 -16.59 6.52 3.16
N LYS A 253 -16.16 6.81 4.39
CA LYS A 253 -16.75 7.87 5.22
C LYS A 253 -16.08 9.22 4.96
N SER A 254 -14.91 9.21 4.34
CA SER A 254 -14.08 10.40 4.16
C SER A 254 -13.21 10.32 2.90
N ALA A 255 -12.85 11.45 2.30
CA ALA A 255 -11.93 11.44 1.16
C ALA A 255 -10.59 10.76 1.46
N ALA A 256 -10.15 10.76 2.72
CA ALA A 256 -8.91 10.10 3.16
C ALA A 256 -8.98 8.57 3.12
N ASP A 257 -10.19 7.98 3.10
CA ASP A 257 -10.38 6.53 2.99
C ASP A 257 -10.48 6.06 1.53
N ASN A 258 -10.52 6.99 0.57
CA ASN A 258 -10.63 6.72 -0.86
C ASN A 258 -9.26 6.48 -1.51
N PHE A 259 -8.66 5.33 -1.22
CA PHE A 259 -7.42 4.93 -1.87
C PHE A 259 -7.33 3.42 -2.14
N THR A 260 -6.39 3.08 -3.01
CA THR A 260 -5.97 1.72 -3.29
C THR A 260 -4.47 1.66 -3.48
N MET A 261 -3.83 0.55 -3.12
CA MET A 261 -2.49 0.23 -3.59
C MET A 261 -2.61 -0.67 -4.82
N ALA A 262 -1.91 -0.31 -5.90
CA ALA A 262 -2.00 -1.02 -7.17
C ALA A 262 -0.61 -1.57 -7.54
N PRO A 263 -0.42 -2.91 -7.55
CA PRO A 263 0.81 -3.52 -8.00
C PRO A 263 1.24 -2.99 -9.36
N TYR A 264 2.54 -2.86 -9.59
CA TYR A 264 3.16 -2.33 -10.81
C TYR A 264 2.99 -0.81 -11.02
N VAL A 265 1.84 -0.24 -10.67
CA VAL A 265 1.64 1.22 -10.76
C VAL A 265 2.56 1.96 -9.81
N ASP A 266 2.79 1.38 -8.63
CA ASP A 266 3.64 1.91 -7.57
C ASP A 266 5.15 1.90 -7.90
N PHE A 267 5.56 1.43 -9.08
CA PHE A 267 6.91 1.64 -9.61
C PHE A 267 7.04 2.92 -10.45
N LEU A 268 5.96 3.60 -10.81
CA LEU A 268 6.06 4.87 -11.51
C LEU A 268 6.50 5.95 -10.53
N ASN A 269 7.72 6.46 -10.71
CA ASN A 269 8.25 7.53 -9.87
C ASN A 269 7.55 8.87 -10.13
N HIS A 270 7.73 9.80 -9.18
CA HIS A 270 7.16 11.13 -9.28
C HIS A 270 7.88 12.01 -10.33
N SER A 271 7.08 12.73 -11.12
CA SER A 271 7.51 13.96 -11.79
C SER A 271 6.47 15.06 -11.61
N CYS A 272 6.92 16.30 -11.63
CA CYS A 272 6.07 17.50 -11.62
C CYS A 272 5.16 17.61 -12.86
N ASP A 273 5.49 16.89 -13.93
CA ASP A 273 4.77 16.90 -15.21
C ASP A 273 3.89 15.67 -15.36
N ASP A 274 2.67 15.88 -15.85
CA ASP A 274 1.73 14.79 -16.11
C ASP A 274 2.11 14.03 -17.37
N GLN A 275 2.84 12.93 -17.20
CA GLN A 275 3.27 12.06 -18.31
C GLN A 275 2.41 10.79 -18.48
N CYS A 276 1.64 10.45 -17.43
CA CYS A 276 0.70 9.33 -17.41
C CYS A 276 -0.67 9.79 -16.89
N GLY A 277 -1.74 9.21 -17.45
CA GLY A 277 -3.11 9.39 -17.01
C GLY A 277 -3.68 8.11 -16.40
N LEU A 278 -4.55 8.27 -15.41
CA LEU A 278 -5.17 7.19 -14.67
C LEU A 278 -6.64 7.03 -15.10
N LYS A 279 -7.12 5.79 -15.21
CA LYS A 279 -8.52 5.49 -15.47
C LYS A 279 -8.94 4.27 -14.65
N ILE A 280 -10.09 4.35 -14.01
CA ILE A 280 -10.66 3.24 -13.22
C ILE A 280 -12.04 2.94 -13.79
N ASP A 281 -12.28 1.69 -14.15
CA ASP A 281 -13.59 1.21 -14.61
C ASP A 281 -13.85 -0.23 -14.12
N GLY A 282 -14.90 -0.88 -14.63
CA GLY A 282 -15.26 -2.25 -14.24
C GLY A 282 -14.18 -3.31 -14.52
N THR A 283 -13.20 -3.00 -15.38
CA THR A 283 -12.06 -3.89 -15.69
C THR A 283 -10.88 -3.70 -14.73
N GLY A 284 -10.88 -2.63 -13.93
CA GLY A 284 -9.85 -2.34 -12.93
C GLY A 284 -9.18 -0.99 -13.12
N PHE A 285 -7.96 -0.88 -12.59
CA PHE A 285 -7.12 0.32 -12.60
C PHE A 285 -6.20 0.32 -13.83
N GLN A 286 -6.24 1.38 -14.63
CA GLN A 286 -5.53 1.50 -15.90
C GLN A 286 -4.61 2.71 -15.89
N VAL A 287 -3.44 2.57 -16.52
CA VAL A 287 -2.51 3.69 -16.76
C VAL A 287 -2.27 3.83 -18.26
N TYR A 288 -2.36 5.06 -18.75
CA TYR A 288 -2.13 5.43 -20.13
C TYR A 288 -1.06 6.51 -20.23
N THR A 289 -0.33 6.55 -21.34
CA THR A 289 0.62 7.65 -21.61
C THR A 289 -0.10 8.92 -22.07
N THR A 290 0.35 10.09 -21.60
CA THR A 290 -0.10 11.40 -22.10
C THR A 290 0.89 12.01 -23.12
N CYS A 291 2.10 11.46 -23.19
CA CYS A 291 3.16 11.80 -24.13
C CYS A 291 3.77 10.54 -24.78
N SER A 292 4.70 10.72 -25.72
CA SER A 292 5.48 9.62 -26.31
C SER A 292 6.79 9.43 -25.55
N TYR A 293 7.28 8.20 -25.54
CA TYR A 293 8.57 7.85 -24.95
C TYR A 293 9.50 7.21 -25.98
N ASN A 294 10.77 7.60 -25.94
CA ASN A 294 11.85 6.89 -26.60
C ASN A 294 12.28 5.69 -25.77
N THR A 295 12.96 4.74 -26.42
CA THR A 295 13.58 3.61 -25.73
C THR A 295 14.50 4.10 -24.61
N ASP A 296 14.46 3.39 -23.49
CA ASP A 296 15.15 3.69 -22.23
C ASP A 296 14.75 5.00 -21.55
N GLU A 297 13.74 5.75 -21.99
CA GLU A 297 13.21 6.85 -21.17
C GLU A 297 12.47 6.31 -19.94
N GLN A 298 12.61 7.01 -18.80
CA GLN A 298 11.87 6.67 -17.59
C GLN A 298 10.45 7.22 -17.70
N LEU A 299 9.49 6.41 -17.28
CA LEU A 299 8.09 6.78 -17.19
C LEU A 299 7.79 7.26 -15.78
N PHE A 300 7.10 8.40 -15.69
CA PHE A 300 6.73 9.02 -14.43
C PHE A 300 5.22 9.18 -14.31
N LEU A 301 4.75 9.23 -13.07
CA LEU A 301 3.40 9.64 -12.69
C LEU A 301 3.50 10.95 -11.89
N SER A 302 2.54 11.85 -12.05
CA SER A 302 2.39 12.98 -11.13
C SER A 302 1.63 12.49 -9.91
N TYR A 303 2.24 12.60 -8.73
CA TYR A 303 1.58 12.24 -7.46
C TYR A 303 0.62 13.34 -7.01
N GLY A 304 0.72 14.53 -7.62
CA GLY A 304 0.02 15.73 -7.26
C GLY A 304 0.97 16.93 -7.21
N PRO A 305 0.43 18.16 -7.09
CA PRO A 305 1.21 19.37 -6.92
C PRO A 305 1.76 19.48 -5.50
N HIS A 306 2.77 18.68 -5.18
CA HIS A 306 3.32 18.55 -3.82
C HIS A 306 4.64 19.31 -3.67
N SER A 307 4.75 20.14 -2.61
CA SER A 307 6.00 20.77 -2.22
C SER A 307 7.01 19.74 -1.68
N ASN A 308 8.29 20.09 -1.64
CA ASN A 308 9.34 19.25 -1.06
C ASN A 308 9.12 18.97 0.43
N GLU A 309 8.43 19.85 1.15
CA GLU A 309 7.98 19.55 2.51
C GLU A 309 7.04 18.34 2.52
N PHE A 310 6.00 18.37 1.68
CA PHE A 310 5.03 17.29 1.58
C PHE A 310 5.71 16.00 1.11
N LEU A 311 6.54 16.07 0.07
CA LEU A 311 7.26 14.91 -0.45
C LEU A 311 8.19 14.28 0.60
N LEU A 312 8.89 15.10 1.39
CA LEU A 312 9.77 14.58 2.45
C LEU A 312 8.97 13.89 3.56
N CYS A 313 7.89 14.53 4.00
CA CYS A 313 7.07 14.07 5.11
C CYS A 313 6.22 12.83 4.77
N GLU A 314 5.64 12.79 3.57
CA GLU A 314 4.66 11.75 3.19
C GLU A 314 5.28 10.65 2.30
N TYR A 315 6.35 10.95 1.54
CA TYR A 315 7.00 9.98 0.62
C TYR A 315 8.48 9.69 0.92
N GLY A 316 9.14 10.47 1.79
CA GLY A 316 10.54 10.25 2.16
C GLY A 316 11.57 10.71 1.12
N PHE A 317 11.23 11.65 0.22
CA PHE A 317 12.20 12.21 -0.72
C PHE A 317 11.94 13.69 -1.03
N THR A 318 12.89 14.35 -1.67
CA THR A 318 12.70 15.71 -2.23
C THR A 318 13.16 15.75 -3.68
N LEU A 319 12.64 16.70 -4.46
CA LEU A 319 13.12 16.96 -5.80
C LEU A 319 14.15 18.11 -5.78
N PRO A 320 15.26 18.01 -6.54
CA PRO A 320 16.23 19.11 -6.66
C PRO A 320 15.59 20.40 -7.21
N GLU A 321 14.70 20.25 -8.21
CA GLU A 321 13.92 21.32 -8.80
C GLU A 321 12.44 20.96 -8.72
N ASN A 322 11.72 21.61 -7.80
CA ASN A 322 10.29 21.39 -7.61
C ASN A 322 9.51 22.67 -7.88
N LYS A 323 8.74 22.68 -8.98
CA LYS A 323 7.91 23.83 -9.37
C LYS A 323 6.72 24.08 -8.43
N TRP A 324 6.42 23.11 -7.56
CA TRP A 324 5.34 23.16 -6.56
C TRP A 324 5.85 23.50 -5.16
N ASN A 325 7.14 23.82 -5.00
CA ASN A 325 7.60 24.39 -3.74
C ASN A 325 6.91 25.73 -3.49
N ASP A 326 6.29 25.84 -2.33
CA ASP A 326 5.77 27.06 -1.75
C ASP A 326 6.72 27.58 -0.66
N LEU A 327 6.60 28.87 -0.33
CA LEU A 327 7.38 29.54 0.71
C LEU A 327 6.59 29.69 2.02
N ASP A 328 5.33 29.24 2.05
CA ASP A 328 4.31 29.65 3.03
C ASP A 328 4.15 28.68 4.21
#